data_AF-A0A9N9NWN1-F1
#
_entry.id   AF-A0A9N9NWN1-F1
#
_cell.length_a   1.000
_cell.length_b   1.000
_cell.length_c   1.000
_cell.angle_alpha   90.00
_cell.angle_beta   90.00
_cell.angle_gamma   90.00
#
_symmetry.space_group_name_H-M   'P 1'
#
loop_
_entity.id
_entity.type
_entity.pdbx_description
1 polymer ?
#
loop_
_entity_poly.entity_id
_entity_poly.type
_entity_poly.pdbx_seq_one_letter_code
_entity_poly.pdbx_strand_id
1 'polypeptide(L)' 'FQQKRNWQWTAREKLFVITYLKHVPGATVHGTADKFNIQPKQIREWRNKEGELLLAQSHVKHLNTGA' A
#
# COMPACT_ATOMS: atom_id res chain seq x y z
N PHE A 1 22.35 11.70 13.20
CA PHE A 1 20.87 11.77 13.23
C PHE A 1 20.34 11.41 11.85
N GLN A 2 19.95 10.15 11.63
CA GLN A 2 19.32 9.78 10.37
C GLN A 2 17.94 10.44 10.31
N GLN A 3 17.82 11.48 9.49
CA GLN A 3 16.55 12.10 9.13
C GLN A 3 15.69 11.01 8.47
N LYS A 4 14.80 10.39 9.27
CA LYS A 4 13.78 9.48 8.75
C LYS A 4 12.91 10.31 7.81
N ARG A 5 13.19 10.20 6.52
CA ARG A 5 12.34 10.72 5.45
C ARG A 5 10.96 10.12 5.72
N ASN A 6 10.02 10.94 6.20
CA ASN A 6 8.65 10.50 6.48
C ASN A 6 7.96 10.24 5.15
N TRP A 7 8.30 9.13 4.51
CA TRP A 7 7.65 8.67 3.30
C TRP A 7 6.21 8.31 3.66
N GLN A 8 5.29 9.21 3.34
CA GLN A 8 3.88 8.92 3.47
C GLN A 8 3.44 8.07 2.27
N TRP A 9 3.16 6.81 2.55
CA TRP A 9 2.63 5.88 1.55
C TRP A 9 1.25 6.36 1.07
N THR A 10 1.13 6.58 -0.24
CA THR A 10 -0.14 6.88 -0.91
C THR A 10 -1.07 5.66 -0.89
N ALA A 11 -2.37 5.88 -1.08
CA ALA A 11 -3.34 4.77 -1.12
C ALA A 11 -2.98 3.73 -2.19
N ARG A 12 -2.50 4.18 -3.36
CA ARG A 12 -2.06 3.31 -4.45
C ARG A 12 -0.85 2.45 -4.07
N GLU A 13 0.15 3.02 -3.42
CA GLU A 13 1.34 2.26 -3.01
C GLU A 13 1.00 1.27 -1.89
N LYS A 14 0.12 1.65 -0.94
CA LYS A 14 -0.39 0.74 0.09
C LYS A 14 -1.11 -0.46 -0.54
N LEU A 15 -1.95 -0.21 -1.53
CA LEU A 15 -2.63 -1.26 -2.29
C LEU A 15 -1.64 -2.14 -3.04
N PHE A 16 -0.61 -1.57 -3.68
CA PHE A 16 0.44 -2.35 -4.33
C PHE A 16 1.12 -3.33 -3.37
N VAL A 17 1.46 -2.89 -2.15
CA VAL A 17 2.06 -3.76 -1.12
C VAL A 17 1.10 -4.89 -0.71
N ILE A 18 -0.19 -4.60 -0.54
CA ILE A 18 -1.21 -5.63 -0.24
C ILE A 18 -1.33 -6.63 -1.39
N THR A 19 -1.40 -6.14 -2.64
CA THR A 19 -1.47 -6.97 -3.84
C THR A 19 -0.24 -7.87 -3.96
N TYR A 20 0.96 -7.33 -3.72
CA TYR A 20 2.19 -8.12 -3.69
C TYR A 20 2.09 -9.27 -2.69
N LEU A 21 1.68 -8.99 -1.45
CA LEU A 21 1.52 -10.01 -0.41
C LEU A 21 0.52 -11.11 -0.80
N LYS A 22 -0.56 -10.76 -1.52
CA LYS A 22 -1.60 -11.72 -1.92
C LYS A 22 -1.21 -12.58 -3.11
N HIS A 23 -0.49 -12.01 -4.08
CA HIS A 23 -0.28 -12.65 -5.38
C HIS A 23 1.10 -13.27 -5.55
N VAL A 24 2.07 -12.92 -4.71
CA VAL A 24 3.41 -13.50 -4.80
C VAL A 24 3.48 -14.81 -3.99
N PRO A 25 3.80 -15.96 -4.64
CA PRO A 25 3.92 -17.24 -3.96
C PRO A 25 5.00 -17.18 -2.86
N GLY A 26 4.68 -17.68 -1.67
CA GLY A 26 5.59 -17.68 -0.53
C GLY A 26 5.82 -16.30 0.11
N ALA A 27 5.14 -15.24 -0.34
CA ALA A 27 5.20 -13.96 0.33
C ALA A 27 4.56 -14.06 1.72
N THR A 28 5.29 -13.59 2.72
CA THR A 28 4.82 -13.50 4.10
C THR A 28 4.70 -12.03 4.50
N VAL A 29 3.91 -11.74 5.54
CA VAL A 29 3.78 -10.38 6.07
C VAL A 29 5.13 -9.83 6.51
N HIS A 30 5.95 -10.66 7.17
CA HIS A 30 7.29 -10.28 7.61
C HIS A 30 8.24 -10.07 6.44
N GLY A 31 8.30 -11.00 5.48
CA GLY A 31 9.16 -10.83 4.30
C GLY A 31 8.77 -9.63 3.43
N THR A 32 7.48 -9.31 3.38
CA THR A 32 6.97 -8.11 2.68
C THR A 32 7.34 -6.85 3.45
N ALA A 33 7.20 -6.85 4.77
CA ALA A 33 7.58 -5.73 5.64
C ALA A 33 9.06 -5.39 5.50
N ASP A 34 9.93 -6.40 5.53
CA ASP A 34 11.37 -6.23 5.37
C ASP A 34 11.71 -5.69 3.96
N LYS A 35 11.07 -6.24 2.92
CA LYS A 35 11.28 -5.82 1.52
C LYS A 35 10.92 -4.36 1.27
N PHE A 36 9.82 -3.88 1.84
CA PHE A 36 9.36 -2.50 1.66
C PHE A 36 9.82 -1.55 2.76
N ASN A 37 10.64 -2.04 3.72
CA ASN A 37 11.11 -1.30 4.88
C ASN A 37 9.95 -0.62 5.66
N ILE A 38 8.88 -1.39 5.87
CA ILE A 38 7.68 -0.97 6.62
C ILE A 38 7.45 -1.93 7.78
N GLN A 39 6.63 -1.54 8.75
CA GLN A 39 6.33 -2.42 9.87
C GLN A 39 5.27 -3.47 9.48
N PRO A 40 5.39 -4.74 9.93
CA PRO A 40 4.37 -5.77 9.73
C PRO A 40 2.97 -5.32 10.20
N LYS A 41 2.91 -4.52 11.26
CA LYS A 41 1.67 -3.93 11.77
C LYS A 41 0.97 -3.03 10.74
N GLN A 42 1.73 -2.21 10.01
CA GLN A 42 1.17 -1.31 8.99
C GLN A 42 0.54 -2.11 7.84
N ILE A 43 1.18 -3.22 7.42
CA ILE A 43 0.62 -4.10 6.39
C ILE A 43 -0.72 -4.70 6.85
N ARG A 44 -0.80 -5.14 8.11
CA ARG A 44 -2.05 -5.68 8.69
C ARG A 44 -3.15 -4.61 8.74
N GLU A 45 -2.81 -3.39 9.16
CA GLU A 45 -3.74 -2.26 9.16
C GLU A 45 -4.24 -1.92 7.75
N TRP A 46 -3.35 -1.87 6.76
CA TRP A 46 -3.73 -1.58 5.37
C TRP A 46 -4.60 -2.70 4.80
N ARG A 47 -4.31 -3.97 5.11
CA ARG A 47 -5.14 -5.11 4.70
C ARG A 47 -6.54 -5.04 5.29
N ASN A 48 -6.67 -4.64 6.56
CA ASN A 48 -7.98 -4.47 7.19
C ASN A 48 -8.77 -3.29 6.59
N LYS A 49 -8.07 -2.25 6.14
CA LYS A 49 -8.64 -1.05 5.50
C LYS A 49 -8.60 -1.11 3.97
N GLU A 50 -8.40 -2.28 3.38
CA GLU A 50 -8.20 -2.41 1.93
C GLU A 50 -9.40 -1.89 1.12
N GLY A 51 -10.62 -2.15 1.60
CA GLY A 51 -11.84 -1.61 0.99
C GLY A 51 -11.87 -0.08 0.97
N GLU A 52 -11.51 0.57 2.08
CA GLU A 52 -11.41 2.03 2.17
C GLU A 52 -10.30 2.58 1.27
N LEU A 53 -9.16 1.88 1.17
CA LEU A 53 -8.05 2.26 0.29
C LEU A 53 -8.45 2.20 -1.19
N LEU A 54 -9.25 1.20 -1.59
CA LEU A 54 -9.79 1.09 -2.94
C LEU A 54 -10.77 2.23 -3.27
N LEU A 55 -11.63 2.61 -2.31
CA LEU A 55 -12.53 3.75 -2.45
C LEU A 55 -11.78 5.09 -2.48
N ALA A 56 -10.70 5.22 -1.70
CA ALA A 56 -9.84 6.40 -1.76
C ALA A 56 -9.09 6.50 -3.10
N GLN A 57 -8.73 5.37 -3.72
CA GLN A 57 -8.12 5.34 -5.04
C GLN A 57 -9.10 5.76 -6.15
N SER A 58 -10.38 5.42 -6.04
CA SER A 58 -11.38 5.72 -7.08
C SER A 58 -11.62 7.24 -7.25
N HIS A 59 -11.41 8.03 -6.20
CA HIS A 59 -11.46 9.50 -6.27
C HIS A 59 -10.38 10.14 -7.17
N VAL A 60 -9.41 9.36 -7.67
CA VAL A 60 -8.40 9.84 -8.63
C VAL A 60 -8.86 9.67 -10.10
N LYS A 61 -10.02 9.05 -10.35
CA LYS A 61 -10.59 8.91 -11.71
C LYS A 61 -11.54 10.06 -12.08
N HIS A 62 -11.03 11.29 -12.07
CA HIS A 62 -11.46 12.28 -13.06
C HIS A 62 -10.29 12.48 -14.02
N LEU A 63 -9.96 11.42 -14.77
CA LEU A 63 -9.31 11.63 -16.05
C LEU A 63 -10.37 12.27 -16.92
N ASN A 64 -10.20 13.56 -17.23
CA ASN A 64 -10.98 14.24 -18.25
C ASN A 64 -10.89 13.38 -19.53
N THR A 65 -11.92 12.57 -19.78
CA THR A 65 -12.19 12.05 -21.11
C THR A 65 -12.48 13.30 -21.92
N GLY A 66 -11.44 13.76 -22.65
CA GLY A 66 -11.52 14.96 -23.47
C GLY A 66 -12.72 14.89 -24.42
N ALA A 67 -13.27 16.07 -24.68
CA ALA A 67 -14.39 16.40 -25.55
C ALA A 67 -14.48 15.59 -26.85
#